data_AF-A0A952UG39-F1
#
_entry.id   AF-A0A952UG39-F1
#
_cell.length_a   1.000
_cell.length_b   1.000
_cell.length_c   1.000
_cell.angle_alpha   90.00
_cell.angle_beta   90.00
_cell.angle_gamma   90.00
#
_symmetry.space_group_name_H-M   'P 1'
#
loop_
_entity.id
_entity.type
_entity.pdbx_description
1 polymer ?
#
loop_
_entity_poly.entity_id
_entity_poly.type
_entity_poly.pdbx_seq_one_letter_code
_entity_poly.pdbx_strand_id
1 'polypeptide(L)'
;MNRIAITLFTVAAAVAVGLFFSRSSWQTVQTQRKEYKTQVAESRKIQADRAELLQRSAELESPFGKEQRARELGYRKPYEKPLNLD
;
A
#
# COMPACT_ATOMS: atom_id res chain seq x y z
N MET A 1 31.56 12.97 -54.81
CA MET A 1 30.79 13.00 -53.55
C MET A 1 31.20 11.80 -52.70
N ASN A 2 31.93 12.03 -51.60
CA ASN A 2 32.61 10.97 -50.85
C ASN A 2 31.62 10.11 -50.05
N ARG A 3 31.33 8.90 -50.53
CA ARG A 3 30.47 7.89 -49.87
C ARG A 3 30.88 7.60 -48.42
N ILE A 4 32.18 7.74 -48.13
CA ILE A 4 32.76 7.59 -46.79
C ILE A 4 32.27 8.69 -45.82
N ALA A 5 32.17 9.93 -46.29
CA ALA A 5 31.68 11.02 -45.45
C ALA A 5 30.19 10.85 -45.10
N ILE A 6 29.39 10.39 -46.06
CA ILE A 6 27.95 10.14 -45.86
C ILE A 6 27.74 9.00 -44.86
N THR A 7 28.50 7.90 -44.98
CA THR A 7 28.40 6.76 -44.07
C THR A 7 28.86 7.09 -42.64
N LEU A 8 29.92 7.87 -42.48
CA LEU A 8 30.33 8.34 -41.15
C LEU A 8 29.28 9.25 -40.52
N PHE A 9 28.67 10.13 -41.30
CA PHE A 9 27.63 11.02 -40.82
C PHE A 9 26.37 10.26 -40.38
N THR A 10 25.93 9.27 -41.15
CA THR A 10 24.76 8.45 -40.79
C THR A 10 25.01 7.61 -39.54
N VAL A 11 26.19 7.03 -39.38
CA VAL A 11 26.56 6.28 -38.17
C VAL A 11 26.59 7.22 -36.95
N ALA A 12 27.20 8.40 -37.07
CA ALA A 12 27.23 9.37 -35.97
C ALA A 12 25.82 9.82 -35.56
N ALA A 13 24.94 10.08 -36.53
CA ALA A 13 23.55 10.45 -36.27
C ALA A 13 22.78 9.31 -35.56
N ALA A 14 22.97 8.06 -35.97
CA ALA A 14 22.33 6.91 -35.34
C ALA A 14 22.76 6.74 -33.87
N VAL A 15 24.05 6.92 -33.57
CA VAL A 15 24.58 6.86 -32.20
C VAL A 15 24.02 7.99 -31.34
N ALA A 16 23.96 9.21 -31.88
CA ALA A 16 23.41 10.37 -31.16
C ALA A 16 21.93 10.17 -30.80
N VAL A 17 21.13 9.66 -31.74
CA VAL A 17 19.71 9.34 -31.50
C VAL A 17 19.57 8.23 -30.46
N GLY A 18 20.38 7.17 -30.55
CA GLY A 18 20.36 6.08 -29.55
C GLY A 18 20.67 6.56 -28.13
N LEU A 19 21.67 7.43 -27.98
CA LEU A 19 22.01 8.03 -26.68
C LEU A 19 20.90 8.94 -26.15
N PHE A 20 20.26 9.73 -27.02
CA PHE A 20 19.15 10.60 -26.63
C PHE A 20 17.97 9.80 -26.06
N PHE A 21 17.56 8.72 -26.74
CA PHE A 21 16.47 7.87 -26.26
C PHE A 21 16.83 7.11 -24.98
N SER A 22 18.07 6.63 -24.84
CA SER A 22 18.55 5.92 -23.64
C SER A 22 18.39 6.75 -22.35
N ARG A 23 18.66 8.06 -22.43
CA ARG A 23 18.54 8.96 -21.28
C ARG A 23 17.09 9.10 -20.80
N SER A 24 16.14 9.21 -21.72
CA SER A 24 14.70 9.30 -21.40
C SER A 24 14.19 8.01 -20.75
N SER A 25 14.57 6.84 -21.29
CA SER A 25 14.16 5.55 -20.72
C SER A 25 14.64 5.36 -19.27
N TRP A 26 15.85 5.81 -18.95
CA TRP A 26 16.37 5.73 -17.59
C TRP A 26 15.57 6.58 -16.60
N GLN A 27 15.17 7.78 -17.01
CA GLN A 27 14.33 8.65 -16.19
C GLN A 27 12.95 8.03 -15.96
N THR A 28 12.32 7.52 -17.02
CA THR A 28 11.02 6.84 -16.91
C THR A 28 11.08 5.64 -15.96
N VAL A 29 12.11 4.80 -16.07
CA VAL A 29 12.29 3.64 -15.17
C VAL A 29 12.47 4.09 -13.72
N GLN A 30 13.22 5.17 -13.46
CA GLN A 30 13.37 5.70 -12.11
C GLN A 30 12.06 6.25 -11.56
N THR A 31 11.29 6.99 -12.37
CA THR A 31 9.98 7.52 -11.98
C THR A 31 9.00 6.40 -11.66
N GLN A 32 8.87 5.41 -12.55
CA GLN A 32 8.01 4.24 -12.32
C GLN A 32 8.40 3.47 -11.06
N ARG A 33 9.70 3.30 -10.79
CA ARG A 33 10.17 2.67 -9.55
C ARG A 33 9.81 3.47 -8.30
N LYS A 34 9.88 4.80 -8.36
CA LYS A 34 9.47 5.65 -7.24
C LYS A 34 7.96 5.57 -7.01
N GLU A 35 7.16 5.73 -8.06
CA GLU A 35 5.70 5.63 -7.98
C GLU A 35 5.23 4.28 -7.45
N TYR A 36 5.80 3.18 -7.98
CA TYR A 36 5.49 1.84 -7.51
C TYR A 36 5.81 1.66 -6.02
N LYS A 37 6.99 2.14 -5.57
CA LYS A 37 7.35 2.08 -4.14
C LYS A 37 6.38 2.87 -3.26
N THR A 38 5.96 4.06 -3.70
CA THR A 38 4.99 4.87 -2.98
C THR A 38 3.64 4.17 -2.89
N GLN A 39 3.12 3.65 -4.00
CA GLN A 39 1.85 2.92 -4.02
C GLN A 39 1.88 1.65 -3.15
N VAL A 40 2.98 0.91 -3.17
CA VAL A 40 3.16 -0.26 -2.30
C VAL A 40 3.20 0.16 -0.83
N ALA A 41 3.86 1.26 -0.49
CA ALA A 41 3.88 1.77 0.89
C ALA A 41 2.49 2.22 1.35
N GLU A 42 1.74 2.95 0.51
CA GLU A 42 0.38 3.40 0.81
C GLU A 42 -0.59 2.22 0.95
N SER A 43 -0.55 1.25 0.03
CA SER A 43 -1.40 0.05 0.11
C SER A 43 -1.14 -0.76 1.38
N ARG A 44 0.12 -0.89 1.82
CA ARG A 44 0.46 -1.56 3.08
C ARG A 44 -0.13 -0.85 4.28
N LYS A 45 -0.10 0.49 4.31
CA LYS A 45 -0.75 1.28 5.36
C LYS A 45 -2.26 1.03 5.38
N ILE A 46 -2.92 1.10 4.22
CA ILE A 46 -4.36 0.84 4.12
C ILE A 46 -4.72 -0.57 4.57
N GLN A 47 -3.91 -1.58 4.24
CA GLN A 47 -4.12 -2.95 4.70
C GLN A 47 -3.96 -3.09 6.21
N ALA A 48 -2.95 -2.43 6.80
CA ALA A 48 -2.76 -2.42 8.25
C ALA A 48 -3.94 -1.74 8.96
N ASP A 49 -4.36 -0.57 8.49
CA ASP A 49 -5.50 0.16 9.06
C ASP A 49 -6.79 -0.66 8.96
N ARG A 50 -7.02 -1.34 7.83
CA ARG A 50 -8.18 -2.25 7.68
C ARG A 50 -8.11 -3.43 8.64
N ALA A 51 -6.93 -4.03 8.83
CA ALA A 51 -6.76 -5.13 9.75
C ALA A 51 -7.04 -4.70 11.20
N GLU A 52 -6.55 -3.52 11.61
CA GLU A 52 -6.82 -2.96 12.93
C GLU A 52 -8.31 -2.66 13.14
N LEU A 53 -8.95 -2.05 12.15
CA LEU A 53 -10.40 -1.77 12.21
C LEU A 53 -11.22 -3.05 12.30
N LEU A 54 -10.86 -4.08 11.53
CA LEU A 54 -11.52 -5.39 11.58
C LEU A 54 -11.32 -6.06 12.94
N GLN A 55 -10.14 -5.94 13.53
CA GLN A 55 -9.88 -6.48 14.87
C GLN A 55 -10.74 -5.78 15.92
N ARG A 56 -10.79 -4.44 15.90
CA ARG A 56 -11.64 -3.66 16.83
C ARG A 56 -13.12 -3.95 16.64
N SER A 57 -13.59 -4.07 15.40
CA SER A 57 -14.99 -4.43 15.14
C SER A 57 -15.29 -5.85 15.61
N ALA A 58 -14.38 -6.80 15.41
CA ALA A 58 -14.53 -8.16 15.89
C ALA A 58 -14.58 -8.24 17.42
N GLU A 59 -13.75 -7.46 18.12
CA GLU A 59 -13.78 -7.36 19.59
C GLU A 59 -15.14 -6.83 20.09
N LEU A 60 -15.66 -5.77 19.46
CA LEU A 60 -16.96 -5.18 19.79
C LEU A 60 -18.16 -6.07 19.44
N GLU A 61 -18.07 -6.82 18.34
CA GLU A 61 -19.16 -7.68 17.87
C GLU A 61 -19.13 -9.09 18.47
N SER A 62 -18.00 -9.47 19.08
CA SER A 62 -17.83 -10.75 19.75
C SER A 62 -18.90 -10.95 20.84
N PRO A 63 -19.36 -12.18 21.07
CA PRO A 63 -20.33 -12.48 22.13
C PRO A 63 -19.86 -11.99 23.51
N PHE A 64 -18.55 -12.10 23.76
CA PHE A 64 -17.91 -11.66 24.99
C PHE A 64 -17.92 -10.12 25.11
N GLY A 65 -17.54 -9.40 24.06
CA GLY A 65 -17.58 -7.93 24.04
C GLY A 65 -19.00 -7.36 24.17
N LYS A 66 -19.98 -8.04 23.56
CA LYS A 66 -21.41 -7.70 23.72
C LYS A 66 -21.89 -7.91 25.17
N GLU A 67 -21.51 -9.01 25.82
CA GLU A 67 -21.84 -9.24 27.23
C GLU A 67 -21.15 -8.25 28.16
N GLN A 68 -19.89 -7.90 27.90
CA GLN A 68 -19.15 -6.92 28.69
C GLN A 68 -19.79 -5.54 28.60
N ARG A 69 -20.14 -5.10 27.39
CA ARG A 69 -20.84 -3.83 27.16
C ARG A 69 -22.27 -3.83 27.74
N ALA A 70 -22.98 -4.96 27.67
CA ALA A 70 -24.27 -5.10 28.32
C ALA A 70 -24.16 -4.96 29.84
N ARG A 71 -23.13 -5.54 30.46
CA ARG A 71 -22.84 -5.39 31.90
C ARG A 71 -22.48 -3.94 32.27
N GLU A 72 -21.70 -3.24 31.46
CA GLU A 72 -21.38 -1.81 31.67
C GLU A 72 -22.64 -0.92 31.62
N LEU A 73 -23.59 -1.26 30.75
CA LEU A 73 -24.90 -0.60 30.65
C LEU A 73 -25.87 -1.01 31.76
N GLY A 74 -25.43 -1.84 32.72
CA GLY A 74 -26.22 -2.30 33.85
C GLY A 74 -27.18 -3.45 33.54
N TYR A 75 -27.15 -4.00 32.32
CA TYR A 75 -27.94 -5.18 31.99
C TYR A 75 -27.29 -6.43 32.59
N ARG A 76 -28.07 -7.16 33.39
CA ARG A 76 -27.74 -8.49 33.93
C ARG A 76 -28.64 -9.53 33.32
N LYS A 77 -28.16 -10.77 33.19
CA LYS A 77 -29.05 -11.86 32.76
C LYS A 77 -30.15 -12.08 33.81
N PRO A 78 -31.40 -12.37 33.42
CA PRO A 78 -32.54 -12.47 34.33
C PRO A 78 -32.39 -13.50 35.47
N TYR A 79 -31.41 -14.41 35.39
CA TYR A 79 -31.14 -15.45 36.38
C TYR A 79 -29.74 -15.38 37.01
N GLU A 80 -29.01 -14.27 36.84
CA GLU A 80 -27.67 -14.10 37.41
C GLU A 80 -27.77 -13.67 38.89
N LYS A 81 -27.35 -14.54 39.81
CA LYS A 81 -27.23 -14.16 41.24
C LYS A 81 -26.13 -13.11 41.39
N PRO A 82 -26.33 -12.05 42.19
CA PRO A 82 -25.26 -11.11 42.49
C PRO A 82 -24.11 -11.87 43.16
N LEU A 83 -22.90 -11.78 42.60
CA LEU A 83 -21.70 -12.24 43.29
C LEU A 83 -21.51 -11.33 44.50
N ASN A 84 -21.92 -11.78 45.69
CA ASN A 84 -21.38 -11.25 46.93
C ASN A 84 -19.97 -11.81 47.07
N LEU A 85 -18.99 -10.93 46.93
CA LEU A 85 -17.63 -11.16 47.41
C LEU A 85 -17.63 -10.80 48.90
N ASP A 86 -17.99 -11.76 49.74
CA ASP A 86 -17.68 -11.73 51.17
C ASP A 86 -16.26 -12.26 51.40
#